data_AF-A0A8H7D1I5-F1
#
_entry.id   AF-A0A8H7D1I5-F1
#
_cell.length_a   1.000
_cell.length_b   1.000
_cell.length_c   1.000
_cell.angle_alpha   90.00
_cell.angle_beta   90.00
_cell.angle_gamma   90.00
#
_symmetry.space_group_name_H-M   'P 1'
#
loop_
_entity.id
_entity.type
_entity.pdbx_description
1 polymer ?
#
loop_
_entity_poly.entity_id
_entity_poly.type
_entity_poly.pdbx_seq_one_letter_code
_entity_poly.pdbx_strand_id
1 'polypeptide(L)'
;MSTNTFSSTTKLGKYFTKLPACKANGTNWVFFRDRFLFTLDAAGLSEHFDTIAAAPIAPSFVDPKAPTADEVKANMEYLMWKRIWKLEQAVIKQGLASVIPDSLFLKVKEAETAKGMWEKVKNEYEKKSKMVTVDLRCKP
;
A
#
# COMPACT_ATOMS: atom_id res chain seq x y z
N MET A 1 -18.39 15.17 -8.30
CA MET A 1 -17.25 16.11 -8.42
C MET A 1 -16.06 15.49 -7.72
N SER A 2 -15.11 14.92 -8.47
CA SER A 2 -13.98 14.18 -7.89
C SER A 2 -12.92 15.17 -7.41
N THR A 3 -12.70 15.23 -6.10
CA THR A 3 -11.67 16.06 -5.48
C THR A 3 -10.30 15.46 -5.74
N ASN A 4 -9.66 15.85 -6.83
CA ASN A 4 -8.26 15.57 -7.10
C ASN A 4 -7.38 16.40 -6.15
N THR A 5 -7.20 15.93 -4.93
CA THR A 5 -6.17 16.45 -4.02
C THR A 5 -4.82 15.87 -4.46
N PHE A 6 -4.19 16.52 -5.44
CA PHE A 6 -2.78 16.26 -5.77
C PHE A 6 -1.90 16.75 -4.61
N SER A 7 -1.82 15.95 -3.55
CA SER A 7 -0.81 16.11 -2.52
C SER A 7 0.51 15.62 -3.12
N SER A 8 1.45 16.55 -3.32
CA SER A 8 2.77 16.28 -3.90
C SER A 8 3.41 15.08 -3.20
N THR A 9 3.92 14.10 -3.95
CA THR A 9 4.60 12.88 -3.46
C THR A 9 5.72 13.15 -2.45
N THR A 10 6.35 14.34 -2.52
CA THR A 10 7.34 14.82 -1.55
C THR A 10 6.78 15.03 -0.14
N LYS A 11 5.49 15.36 0.00
CA LYS A 11 4.80 15.41 1.31
C LYS A 11 4.50 14.01 1.82
N LEU A 12 4.13 13.09 0.93
CA LEU A 12 3.72 11.72 1.29
C LEU A 12 4.83 10.93 2.01
N GLY A 13 6.07 11.00 1.53
CA GLY A 13 7.21 10.35 2.20
C GLY A 13 7.45 10.82 3.63
N LYS A 14 7.16 12.09 3.96
CA LYS A 14 7.38 12.66 5.30
C LYS A 14 6.44 12.11 6.37
N TYR A 15 5.29 11.56 5.98
CA TYR A 15 4.39 10.95 6.96
C TYR A 15 4.99 9.64 7.49
N PHE A 16 5.63 8.85 6.61
CA PHE A 16 6.24 7.58 6.99
C PHE A 16 7.53 7.71 7.81
N THR A 17 8.28 8.81 7.67
CA THR A 17 9.54 9.02 8.43
C THR A 17 9.33 9.18 9.95
N LYS A 18 8.10 9.44 10.40
CA LYS A 18 7.77 9.59 11.82
C LYS A 18 7.31 8.27 12.47
N LEU A 19 7.15 7.22 11.69
CA LEU A 19 6.68 5.94 12.21
C LEU A 19 7.81 5.20 12.93
N PRO A 20 7.55 4.67 14.14
CA PRO A 20 8.51 3.79 14.79
C PRO A 20 8.63 2.49 13.98
N ALA A 21 9.84 1.96 13.90
CA ALA A 21 10.07 0.66 13.28
C ALA A 21 9.27 -0.45 13.98
N CYS A 22 8.75 -1.39 13.21
CA CYS A 22 8.12 -2.60 13.71
C CYS A 22 9.20 -3.56 14.21
N LYS A 23 9.08 -4.04 15.45
CA LYS A 23 10.06 -4.97 16.04
C LYS A 23 9.93 -6.34 15.37
N ALA A 24 11.06 -7.04 15.21
CA ALA A 24 11.09 -8.36 14.56
C ALA A 24 10.26 -9.44 15.29
N ASN A 25 10.17 -9.32 16.61
CA ASN A 25 9.34 -10.18 17.47
C ASN A 25 7.85 -9.78 17.49
N GLY A 26 7.48 -8.65 16.87
CA GLY A 26 6.09 -8.21 16.77
C GLY A 26 5.50 -7.62 18.05
N THR A 27 6.28 -7.37 19.11
CA THR A 27 5.72 -6.92 20.40
C THR A 27 5.04 -5.55 20.32
N ASN A 28 5.42 -4.71 19.35
CA ASN A 28 4.76 -3.42 19.09
C ASN A 28 3.82 -3.46 17.87
N TRP A 29 3.48 -4.64 17.34
CA TRP A 29 2.71 -4.79 16.10
C TRP A 29 1.40 -4.00 16.12
N VAL A 30 0.60 -4.10 17.18
CA VAL A 30 -0.71 -3.40 17.28
C VAL A 30 -0.53 -1.88 17.15
N PHE A 31 0.41 -1.30 17.90
CA PHE A 31 0.69 0.13 17.84
C PHE A 31 1.28 0.56 16.50
N PHE A 32 2.17 -0.25 15.94
CA PHE A 32 2.72 -0.01 14.61
C PHE A 32 1.61 0.01 13.56
N ARG A 33 0.74 -1.00 13.57
CA ARG A 33 -0.36 -1.17 12.64
C ARG A 33 -1.28 0.05 12.67
N ASP A 34 -1.75 0.44 13.84
CA ASP A 34 -2.71 1.54 13.98
C ASP A 34 -2.08 2.88 13.55
N ARG A 35 -0.82 3.13 13.92
CA ARG A 35 -0.08 4.34 13.47
C ARG A 35 0.16 4.36 11.96
N PHE A 36 0.44 3.21 11.37
CA PHE A 36 0.63 3.08 9.93
C PHE A 36 -0.68 3.39 9.18
N LEU A 37 -1.82 2.88 9.67
CA LEU A 37 -3.14 3.21 9.11
C LEU A 37 -3.46 4.71 9.25
N PHE A 38 -3.23 5.31 10.42
CA PHE A 38 -3.41 6.77 10.59
C PHE A 38 -2.50 7.59 9.67
N THR A 39 -1.31 7.08 9.37
CA THR A 39 -0.39 7.71 8.42
C THR A 39 -0.93 7.65 7.00
N LEU A 40 -1.54 6.53 6.60
CA LEU A 40 -2.22 6.41 5.31
C LEU A 40 -3.43 7.35 5.23
N ASP A 41 -4.22 7.45 6.30
CA ASP A 41 -5.38 8.36 6.35
C ASP A 41 -4.93 9.81 6.20
N ALA A 42 -3.90 10.22 6.96
CA ALA A 42 -3.33 11.57 6.89
C ALA A 42 -2.68 11.87 5.53
N ALA A 43 -2.20 10.83 4.85
CA ALA A 43 -1.65 10.90 3.51
C ALA A 43 -2.73 10.89 2.41
N GLY A 44 -3.99 10.59 2.73
CA GLY A 44 -5.05 10.39 1.73
C GLY A 44 -4.85 9.14 0.88
N LEU A 45 -4.16 8.12 1.40
CA LEU A 45 -3.78 6.90 0.68
C LEU A 45 -4.52 5.64 1.13
N SER A 46 -5.45 5.77 2.08
CA SER A 46 -6.17 4.62 2.65
C SER A 46 -7.02 3.86 1.63
N GLU A 47 -7.51 4.54 0.60
CA GLU A 47 -8.32 3.93 -0.45
C GLU A 47 -7.58 2.81 -1.20
N HIS A 48 -6.23 2.84 -1.22
CA HIS A 48 -5.37 1.80 -1.81
C HIS A 48 -5.43 0.46 -1.06
N PHE A 49 -5.96 0.44 0.15
CA PHE A 49 -6.17 -0.77 0.95
C PHE A 49 -7.61 -1.29 0.84
N ASP A 50 -8.53 -0.44 0.38
CA ASP A 50 -9.91 -0.80 0.06
C ASP A 50 -10.04 -1.27 -1.39
N THR A 51 -11.22 -1.79 -1.75
CA THR A 51 -11.53 -2.18 -3.14
C THR A 51 -11.82 -0.99 -4.05
N ILE A 52 -11.88 0.23 -3.49
CA ILE A 52 -12.29 1.45 -4.19
C ILE A 52 -11.17 2.00 -5.09
N ALA A 53 -9.91 2.01 -4.62
CA ALA A 53 -8.77 2.43 -5.46
C ALA A 53 -8.14 1.25 -6.22
N ALA A 54 -8.98 0.41 -6.84
CA ALA A 54 -8.51 -0.64 -7.74
C ALA A 54 -7.63 -0.05 -8.87
N ALA A 55 -6.75 -0.87 -9.43
CA ALA A 55 -5.89 -0.44 -10.53
C ALA A 55 -6.74 0.16 -11.67
N PRO A 56 -6.37 1.33 -12.22
CA PRO A 56 -7.11 1.93 -13.32
C PRO A 56 -7.30 0.94 -14.48
N ILE A 57 -8.53 0.87 -15.00
CA ILE A 57 -8.91 0.02 -16.12
C ILE A 57 -8.64 0.75 -17.43
N ALA A 58 -7.98 0.07 -18.37
CA ALA A 58 -7.69 0.65 -19.68
C ALA A 58 -9.00 0.86 -20.47
N PRO A 59 -9.19 2.02 -21.11
CA PRO A 59 -10.31 2.21 -22.02
C PRO A 59 -10.17 1.30 -23.24
N SER A 60 -11.30 0.85 -23.78
CA SER A 60 -11.35 0.08 -25.03
C SER A 60 -11.44 1.00 -26.23
N PHE A 61 -10.74 0.66 -27.31
CA PHE A 61 -10.85 1.33 -28.61
C PHE A 61 -11.78 0.52 -29.52
N VAL A 62 -12.68 1.20 -30.23
CA VAL A 62 -13.58 0.60 -31.23
C VAL A 62 -12.79 0.18 -32.47
N ASP A 63 -11.92 1.06 -32.98
CA ASP A 63 -10.91 0.74 -34.00
C ASP A 63 -9.52 1.24 -33.57
N PRO A 64 -8.58 0.34 -33.22
CA PRO A 64 -7.23 0.72 -32.83
C PRO A 64 -6.43 1.49 -33.89
N LYS A 65 -6.80 1.39 -35.18
CA LYS A 65 -6.10 2.07 -36.29
C LYS A 65 -6.64 3.47 -36.58
N ALA A 66 -7.84 3.78 -36.09
CA ALA A 66 -8.51 5.07 -36.30
C ALA A 66 -9.25 5.51 -35.03
N PRO A 67 -8.52 5.80 -33.93
CA PRO A 67 -9.14 6.20 -32.69
C PRO A 67 -9.80 7.58 -32.82
N THR A 68 -10.99 7.71 -32.25
CA THR A 68 -11.73 8.96 -32.15
C THR A 68 -11.07 9.93 -31.17
N ALA A 69 -11.37 11.23 -31.29
CA ALA A 69 -10.83 12.24 -30.38
C ALA A 69 -11.20 11.96 -28.90
N ASP A 70 -12.39 11.43 -28.65
CA ASP A 70 -12.87 11.07 -27.31
C ASP A 70 -12.10 9.87 -26.74
N GLU A 71 -11.83 8.83 -27.55
CA GLU A 71 -11.02 7.68 -27.12
C GLU A 71 -9.57 8.07 -26.83
N VAL A 72 -8.99 8.96 -27.64
CA VAL A 72 -7.63 9.50 -27.41
C VAL A 72 -7.58 10.27 -26.08
N LYS A 73 -8.59 11.11 -25.81
CA LYS A 73 -8.69 11.84 -24.55
C LYS A 73 -8.84 10.90 -23.36
N ALA A 74 -9.76 9.93 -23.43
CA ALA A 74 -9.95 8.93 -22.38
C ALA A 74 -8.68 8.13 -22.10
N ASN A 75 -7.92 7.77 -23.14
CA ASN A 75 -6.66 7.07 -22.98
C ASN A 75 -5.57 7.95 -22.34
N MET A 76 -5.49 9.24 -22.67
CA MET A 76 -4.59 10.17 -21.98
C MET A 76 -4.91 10.30 -20.50
N GLU A 77 -6.19 10.49 -20.16
CA GLU A 77 -6.65 10.55 -18.77
C GLU A 77 -6.34 9.25 -18.01
N TYR A 78 -6.59 8.11 -18.65
CA TYR A 78 -6.22 6.80 -18.13
C TYR A 78 -4.72 6.68 -17.83
N LEU A 79 -3.85 7.07 -18.76
CA LEU A 79 -2.40 6.97 -18.57
C LEU A 79 -1.92 7.88 -17.44
N MET A 80 -2.47 9.08 -17.32
CA MET A 80 -2.18 9.98 -16.20
C MET A 80 -2.59 9.36 -14.87
N TRP A 81 -3.83 8.85 -14.78
CA TRP A 81 -4.35 8.26 -13.56
C TRP A 81 -3.59 6.99 -13.17
N LYS A 82 -3.26 6.12 -14.14
CA LYS A 82 -2.41 4.94 -13.95
C LYS A 82 -1.02 5.29 -13.42
N ARG A 83 -0.43 6.38 -13.90
CA ARG A 83 0.89 6.84 -13.42
C ARG A 83 0.81 7.26 -11.95
N ILE A 84 -0.22 8.00 -11.59
CA ILE A 84 -0.45 8.46 -10.21
C ILE A 84 -0.66 7.26 -9.29
N TRP A 85 -1.57 6.36 -9.66
CA TRP A 85 -1.83 5.15 -8.90
C TRP A 85 -0.55 4.33 -8.64
N LYS A 86 0.31 4.17 -9.66
CA LYS A 86 1.60 3.48 -9.50
C LYS A 86 2.56 4.20 -8.56
N LEU A 87 2.59 5.53 -8.59
CA LEU A 87 3.44 6.33 -7.70
C LEU A 87 2.99 6.18 -6.25
N GLU A 88 1.69 6.26 -5.99
CA GLU A 88 1.11 6.09 -4.66
C GLU A 88 1.39 4.69 -4.10
N GLN A 89 1.18 3.65 -4.91
CA GLN A 89 1.55 2.28 -4.56
C GLN A 89 3.04 2.15 -4.20
N ALA A 90 3.93 2.77 -4.96
CA ALA A 90 5.37 2.75 -4.69
C ALA A 90 5.71 3.46 -3.38
N VAL A 91 5.07 4.60 -3.08
CA VAL A 91 5.29 5.34 -1.83
C VAL A 91 4.86 4.51 -0.62
N ILE A 92 3.69 3.85 -0.67
CA ILE A 92 3.23 3.00 0.43
C ILE A 92 4.19 1.82 0.64
N LYS A 93 4.61 1.15 -0.44
CA LYS A 93 5.57 0.04 -0.37
C LYS A 93 6.91 0.48 0.21
N GLN A 94 7.42 1.65 -0.21
CA GLN A 94 8.64 2.22 0.34
C GLN A 94 8.46 2.54 1.83
N GLY A 95 7.33 3.15 2.20
CA GLY A 95 6.96 3.43 3.58
C GLY A 95 7.03 2.17 4.44
N LEU A 96 6.39 1.08 3.98
CA LEU A 96 6.47 -0.24 4.64
C LEU A 96 7.90 -0.78 4.70
N ALA A 97 8.63 -0.76 3.59
CA ALA A 97 10.00 -1.25 3.53
C ALA A 97 10.93 -0.53 4.51
N SER A 98 10.70 0.77 4.77
CA SER A 98 11.52 1.58 5.67
C SER A 98 11.30 1.30 7.17
N VAL A 99 10.17 0.69 7.53
CA VAL A 99 9.76 0.52 8.94
C VAL A 99 9.71 -0.94 9.38
N ILE A 100 9.71 -1.89 8.44
CA ILE A 100 9.76 -3.32 8.76
C ILE A 100 11.20 -3.83 8.82
N PRO A 101 11.49 -4.90 9.58
CA PRO A 101 12.81 -5.52 9.58
C PRO A 101 13.18 -6.14 8.23
N ASP A 102 14.47 -6.13 7.87
CA ASP A 102 14.98 -6.68 6.61
C ASP A 102 14.56 -8.14 6.35
N SER A 103 14.58 -8.97 7.40
CA SER A 103 14.13 -10.37 7.32
C SER A 103 12.68 -10.52 6.87
N LEU A 104 11.81 -9.57 7.25
CA LEU A 104 10.43 -9.53 6.80
C LEU A 104 10.33 -8.90 5.42
N PHE A 105 11.08 -7.83 5.16
CA PHE A 105 11.14 -7.18 3.84
C PHE A 105 11.47 -8.18 2.73
N LEU A 106 12.47 -9.05 2.93
CA LEU A 106 12.84 -10.09 1.96
C LEU A 106 11.67 -11.02 1.58
N LYS A 107 10.73 -11.27 2.49
CA LYS A 107 9.54 -12.11 2.23
C LYS A 107 8.43 -11.38 1.49
N VAL A 108 8.32 -10.06 1.69
CA VAL A 108 7.17 -9.26 1.21
C VAL A 108 7.48 -8.38 0.01
N LYS A 109 8.76 -8.20 -0.35
CA LYS A 109 9.22 -7.31 -1.44
C LYS A 109 8.61 -7.60 -2.82
N GLU A 110 8.22 -8.84 -3.08
CA GLU A 110 7.67 -9.28 -4.37
C GLU A 110 6.15 -9.08 -4.48
N ALA A 111 5.51 -8.48 -3.48
CA ALA A 111 4.08 -8.18 -3.57
C ALA A 111 3.77 -7.18 -4.70
N GLU A 112 2.80 -7.52 -5.54
CA GLU A 112 2.40 -6.71 -6.70
C GLU A 112 1.76 -5.38 -6.28
N THR A 113 1.00 -5.37 -5.18
CA THR A 113 0.31 -4.19 -4.65
C THR A 113 0.77 -3.88 -3.22
N ALA A 114 0.62 -2.62 -2.82
CA ALA A 114 0.85 -2.15 -1.46
C ALA A 114 -0.06 -2.87 -0.47
N LYS A 115 -1.33 -3.09 -0.83
CA LYS A 115 -2.27 -3.92 -0.07
C LYS A 115 -1.75 -5.35 0.09
N GLY A 116 -1.28 -5.98 -0.98
CA GLY A 116 -0.70 -7.32 -0.91
C GLY A 116 0.54 -7.39 -0.02
N MET A 117 1.40 -6.36 -0.06
CA MET A 117 2.55 -6.26 0.84
C MET A 117 2.11 -6.13 2.30
N TRP A 118 1.12 -5.26 2.56
CA TRP A 118 0.53 -5.04 3.87
C TRP A 118 -0.11 -6.31 4.46
N GLU A 119 -0.90 -7.04 3.67
CA GLU A 119 -1.54 -8.28 4.09
C GLU A 119 -0.51 -9.35 4.46
N LYS A 120 0.57 -9.49 3.68
CA LYS A 120 1.67 -10.41 4.02
C LYS A 120 2.35 -10.01 5.34
N VAL A 121 2.60 -8.72 5.56
CA VAL A 121 3.16 -8.20 6.82
C VAL A 121 2.23 -8.52 7.99
N LYS A 122 0.93 -8.23 7.84
CA LYS A 122 -0.10 -8.53 8.84
C LYS A 122 -0.13 -10.02 9.20
N ASN A 123 -0.14 -10.89 8.20
CA ASN A 123 -0.18 -12.34 8.40
C ASN A 123 1.05 -12.86 9.15
N GLU A 124 2.25 -12.35 8.87
CA GLU A 124 3.48 -12.77 9.57
C GLU A 124 3.44 -12.43 11.06
N TYR A 125 2.93 -11.25 11.43
CA TYR A 125 2.84 -10.85 12.84
C TYR A 125 1.65 -11.48 13.58
N GLU A 126 0.51 -11.65 12.92
CA GLU A 126 -0.64 -12.33 13.52
C GLU A 126 -0.40 -13.83 13.71
N LYS A 127 0.33 -14.48 12.78
CA LYS A 127 0.76 -15.88 12.95
C LYS A 127 1.71 -16.05 14.14
N LYS A 128 2.68 -15.13 14.31
CA LYS A 128 3.60 -15.13 15.46
C LYS A 128 2.87 -14.94 16.79
N SER A 129 1.89 -14.03 16.85
CA SER A 129 1.06 -13.82 18.05
C SER A 129 0.29 -15.10 18.45
N LYS A 130 -0.29 -15.80 17.46
CA LYS A 130 -0.96 -17.08 17.69
C LYS A 130 0.00 -18.16 18.20
N MET A 131 1.21 -18.25 17.62
CA MET A 131 2.23 -19.24 18.01
C MET A 131 2.73 -19.02 19.45
N VAL A 132 3.01 -17.77 19.84
CA VAL A 132 3.43 -17.44 21.22
C VAL A 132 2.34 -17.82 22.23
N THR A 133 1.06 -17.67 21.87
CA THR A 133 -0.06 -18.07 22.73
C THR A 133 -0.14 -19.59 22.92
N VAL A 134 0.21 -20.37 21.88
CA VAL A 134 0.26 -21.84 21.96
C VAL A 134 1.43 -22.29 22.83
N ASP A 135 2.62 -21.71 22.64
CA ASP A 135 3.81 -22.07 23.44
C ASP A 135 3.65 -21.74 24.94
N LEU A 136 2.89 -20.69 25.28
CA LEU A 136 2.55 -20.37 26.67
C LEU A 136 1.58 -21.37 27.30
N ARG A 137 0.75 -22.06 26.51
CA ARG A 137 -0.17 -23.11 26.97
C ARG A 137 0.47 -24.50 27.05
N CYS A 138 1.63 -24.67 26.40
CA CYS A 138 2.36 -25.93 26.34
C CYS A 138 3.58 -25.96 27.27
N LYS A 139 3.62 -25.16 28.35
CA LYS A 139 4.59 -25.34 29.42
C LYS A 139 4.00 -26.22 30.53
N PRO A 140 4.68 -27.32 30.91
CA PRO A 140 4.27 -28.19 32.02
C PRO A 140 4.42 -27.50 33.38
#